data_AF-A0A544SSI5-F1
#
_entry.id   AF-A0A544SSI5-F1
#
_cell.length_a   1.000
_cell.length_b   1.000
_cell.length_c   1.000
_cell.angle_alpha   90.00
_cell.angle_beta   90.00
_cell.angle_gamma   90.00
#
_symmetry.space_group_name_H-M   'P 1'
#
loop_
_entity.id
_entity.type
_entity.pdbx_description
1 polymer ?
#
loop_
_entity_poly.entity_id
_entity_poly.type
_entity_poly.pdbx_seq_one_letter_code
_entity_poly.pdbx_strand_id
1 'polypeptide(L)'
;MDIKLSAEVYRIGVSIGLLTIEDIMKWADNVIEQYDTPRYEIIELSLSAKKKLEDITLSLMEISGDFDNNLPPKIILQKMDKVIQYLPDSFEGIEWKFIIYQMGIIKLRKIYMEI
;
A
#
# COMPACT_ATOMS: atom_id res chain seq x y z
N MET A 1 -2.89 -1.35 13.76
CA MET A 1 -3.20 -2.17 12.56
C MET A 1 -2.30 -3.38 12.63
N ASP A 2 -2.76 -4.56 12.20
CA ASP A 2 -1.91 -5.74 12.14
C ASP A 2 -0.67 -5.47 11.25
N ILE A 3 0.50 -6.00 11.63
CA ILE A 3 1.78 -5.74 10.94
C ILE A 3 1.73 -6.30 9.52
N LYS A 4 1.18 -7.50 9.31
CA LYS A 4 1.08 -8.10 7.98
C LYS A 4 0.10 -7.34 7.11
N LEU A 5 -1.08 -7.01 7.64
CA LEU A 5 -2.03 -6.14 6.91
C LEU A 5 -1.36 -4.82 6.50
N SER A 6 -0.55 -4.23 7.38
CA SER A 6 0.21 -3.01 7.09
C SER A 6 1.22 -3.23 5.97
N ALA A 7 2.03 -4.29 6.07
CA ALA A 7 3.01 -4.63 5.04
C ALA A 7 2.38 -4.75 3.65
N GLU A 8 1.21 -5.38 3.54
CA GLU A 8 0.51 -5.52 2.25
C GLU A 8 -0.06 -4.19 1.73
N VAL A 9 -0.56 -3.32 2.63
CA VAL A 9 -0.95 -1.96 2.25
C VAL A 9 0.26 -1.19 1.72
N TYR A 10 1.40 -1.23 2.40
CA TYR A 10 2.63 -0.57 1.94
C TYR A 10 3.13 -1.14 0.61
N ARG A 11 3.05 -2.47 0.43
CA ARG A 11 3.43 -3.14 -0.81
C ARG A 11 2.59 -2.67 -2.00
N ILE A 12 1.26 -2.69 -1.87
CA ILE A 12 0.38 -2.19 -2.93
C ILE A 12 0.62 -0.70 -3.16
N GLY A 13 0.70 0.09 -2.09
CA GLY A 13 0.88 1.54 -2.18
C GLY A 13 2.14 1.95 -2.93
N VAL A 14 3.27 1.28 -2.67
CA VAL A 14 4.52 1.56 -3.38
C VAL A 14 4.49 1.05 -4.82
N SER A 15 3.87 -0.12 -5.08
CA SER A 15 3.73 -0.66 -6.44
C SER A 15 2.89 0.22 -7.38
N ILE A 16 1.93 0.98 -6.84
CA ILE A 16 1.10 1.92 -7.62
C ILE A 16 1.62 3.37 -7.57
N GLY A 17 2.76 3.61 -6.91
CA GLY A 17 3.35 4.95 -6.78
C GLY A 17 2.64 5.89 -5.80
N LEU A 18 1.72 5.39 -4.97
CA LEU A 18 1.04 6.16 -3.92
C LEU A 18 1.94 6.42 -2.70
N LEU A 19 2.88 5.50 -2.44
CA LEU A 19 3.84 5.58 -1.35
C LEU A 19 5.26 5.48 -1.91
N THR A 20 6.22 6.05 -1.18
CA THR A 20 7.64 5.98 -1.51
C THR A 20 8.35 4.91 -0.68
N ILE A 21 9.58 4.56 -1.07
CA ILE A 21 10.45 3.71 -0.24
C ILE A 21 10.69 4.37 1.12
N GLU A 22 10.82 5.70 1.18
CA GLU A 22 11.02 6.43 2.42
C GLU A 22 9.83 6.26 3.39
N ASP A 23 8.60 6.25 2.88
CA ASP A 23 7.40 5.99 3.68
C ASP A 23 7.42 4.59 4.29
N ILE A 24 7.96 3.60 3.57
CA ILE A 24 8.12 2.23 4.05
C ILE A 24 9.19 2.17 5.15
N MET A 25 10.33 2.85 4.97
CA MET A 25 11.39 2.87 5.98
C MET A 25 10.90 3.51 7.27
N LYS A 26 10.25 4.67 7.16
CA LYS A 26 9.61 5.34 8.31
C LYS A 26 8.60 4.44 9.01
N TRP A 27 7.81 3.68 8.26
CA TRP A 27 6.90 2.71 8.86
C TRP A 27 7.63 1.59 9.60
N ALA A 28 8.66 1.01 8.98
CA ALA A 28 9.45 -0.07 9.59
C ALA A 28 10.14 0.40 10.88
N ASP A 29 10.75 1.59 10.87
CA ASP A 29 11.39 2.19 12.05
C ASP A 29 10.37 2.41 13.18
N ASN A 30 9.20 2.96 12.87
CA ASN A 30 8.13 3.13 13.85
C ASN A 30 7.64 1.80 14.43
N VAL A 31 7.58 0.73 13.63
CA VAL A 31 7.23 -0.61 14.12
C VAL A 31 8.34 -1.15 15.02
N ILE A 32 9.61 -0.92 14.72
CA ILE A 32 10.74 -1.35 15.57
C ILE A 32 10.67 -0.68 16.93
N GLU A 33 10.42 0.64 16.97
CA GLU A 33 10.34 1.42 18.21
C GLU A 33 9.18 1.01 19.12
N GLN A 34 8.09 0.46 18.57
CA GLN A 34 6.89 0.11 19.32
C GLN A 34 6.93 -1.27 19.98
N TYR A 35 7.90 -2.12 19.64
CA TYR A 35 7.96 -3.51 20.11
C TYR A 35 9.27 -3.77 20.84
N ASP A 36 9.19 -4.27 22.08
CA ASP A 36 10.38 -4.64 22.87
C ASP A 36 11.22 -5.74 22.21
N THR A 37 10.60 -6.55 21.33
CA THR A 37 11.27 -7.58 20.54
C THR A 37 10.74 -7.54 19.12
N PRO A 38 11.30 -6.64 18.27
CA PRO A 38 10.84 -6.49 16.90
C PRO A 38 11.20 -7.71 16.07
N ARG A 39 10.34 -8.04 15.11
CA ARG A 39 10.56 -9.20 14.23
C ARG A 39 11.73 -8.94 13.28
N TYR A 40 12.54 -9.97 13.05
CA TYR A 40 13.75 -9.86 12.22
C TYR A 40 13.45 -9.33 10.81
N GLU A 41 12.35 -9.76 10.19
CA GLU A 41 11.96 -9.33 8.84
C GLU A 41 11.73 -7.81 8.77
N ILE A 42 11.23 -7.20 9.86
CA ILE A 42 11.01 -5.74 9.94
C ILE A 42 12.33 -4.99 10.11
N ILE A 43 13.25 -5.54 10.91
CA ILE A 43 14.60 -4.98 11.08
C ILE A 43 15.34 -4.99 9.74
N GLU A 44 15.32 -6.11 9.03
CA GLU A 44 15.95 -6.22 7.72
C GLU A 44 15.34 -5.25 6.71
N LEU A 45 14.01 -5.08 6.74
CA LEU A 45 13.32 -4.11 5.90
C LEU A 45 13.76 -2.67 6.18
N SER A 46 13.85 -2.26 7.45
CA SER A 46 14.33 -0.91 7.83
C SER A 46 15.74 -0.61 7.30
N LEU A 47 16.62 -1.62 7.26
CA LEU A 47 17.98 -1.48 6.75
C LEU A 47 18.09 -1.50 5.21
N SER A 48 16.98 -1.68 4.50
CA SER A 48 16.95 -1.94 3.05
C SER A 48 16.75 -0.70 2.18
N ALA A 49 16.86 0.52 2.72
CA ALA A 49 16.52 1.78 2.03
C ALA A 49 17.18 2.00 0.65
N LYS A 50 18.33 1.36 0.37
CA LYS A 50 19.05 1.46 -0.92
C LYS A 50 18.74 0.33 -1.90
N LYS A 51 17.91 -0.65 -1.52
CA LYS A 51 17.53 -1.76 -2.39
C LYS A 51 16.57 -1.29 -3.48
N LYS A 52 16.43 -2.11 -4.54
CA LYS A 52 15.48 -1.81 -5.61
C LYS A 52 14.05 -2.01 -5.12
N LEU A 53 13.09 -1.39 -5.82
CA LEU A 53 11.69 -1.47 -5.47
C LEU A 53 11.20 -2.93 -5.44
N GLU A 54 11.64 -3.76 -6.38
CA GLU A 54 11.28 -5.17 -6.45
C GLU A 54 11.70 -5.92 -5.18
N ASP A 55 12.94 -5.69 -4.72
CA ASP A 55 13.48 -6.31 -3.50
C ASP A 55 12.70 -5.87 -2.25
N ILE A 56 12.32 -4.59 -2.18
CA ILE A 56 11.48 -4.06 -1.10
C ILE A 56 10.09 -4.73 -1.10
N THR A 57 9.48 -4.89 -2.28
CA THR A 57 8.17 -5.53 -2.38
C THR A 57 8.20 -7.00 -1.98
N LEU A 58 9.29 -7.71 -2.28
CA LEU A 58 9.50 -9.09 -1.82
C LEU A 58 9.66 -9.15 -0.30
N SER A 59 10.49 -8.28 0.27
CA SER A 59 10.70 -8.19 1.73
C SER A 59 9.37 -7.94 2.47
N LEU A 60 8.48 -7.11 1.91
CA LEU A 60 7.15 -6.88 2.48
C LEU A 60 6.25 -8.13 2.41
N MET A 61 6.37 -8.96 1.35
CA MET A 61 5.62 -10.21 1.26
C MET A 61 6.07 -11.25 2.28
N GLU A 62 7.37 -11.27 2.62
CA GLU A 62 7.97 -12.22 3.56
C GLU A 62 7.55 -12.01 5.01
N ILE A 63 7.08 -10.81 5.36
CA ILE A 63 6.50 -10.54 6.67
C ILE A 63 5.35 -11.52 6.92
N SER A 64 5.44 -12.26 8.02
CA SER A 64 4.48 -13.30 8.40
C SER A 64 3.24 -12.74 9.12
N GLY A 65 2.10 -13.39 8.90
CA GLY A 65 0.83 -13.06 9.54
C GLY A 65 -0.36 -13.42 8.63
N ASP A 66 -1.56 -13.33 9.18
CA ASP A 66 -2.80 -13.56 8.45
C ASP A 66 -3.63 -12.28 8.39
N PHE A 67 -4.34 -12.08 7.30
CA PHE A 67 -5.17 -10.91 7.05
C PHE A 67 -6.24 -11.22 6.01
N ASP A 68 -7.35 -10.49 6.04
CA ASP A 68 -8.34 -10.56 4.97
C ASP A 68 -7.80 -9.86 3.71
N ASN A 69 -7.61 -10.65 2.65
CA ASN A 69 -7.10 -10.20 1.35
C ASN A 69 -7.88 -9.03 0.71
N ASN A 70 -9.12 -8.78 1.13
CA ASN A 70 -9.91 -7.65 0.64
C ASN A 70 -9.61 -6.33 1.36
N LEU A 71 -8.96 -6.37 2.53
CA LEU A 71 -8.67 -5.17 3.33
C LEU A 71 -7.58 -4.29 2.73
N PRO A 72 -6.41 -4.80 2.27
CA PRO A 72 -5.37 -3.92 1.74
C PRO A 72 -5.84 -3.06 0.56
N PRO A 73 -6.50 -3.61 -0.49
CA PRO A 73 -7.03 -2.80 -1.58
C PRO A 73 -8.05 -1.75 -1.10
N LYS A 74 -8.92 -2.11 -0.14
CA LYS A 74 -9.92 -1.19 0.43
C LYS A 74 -9.27 -0.03 1.18
N ILE A 75 -8.21 -0.29 1.95
CA ILE A 75 -7.46 0.76 2.66
C ILE A 75 -6.76 1.68 1.67
N ILE A 76 -6.17 1.14 0.60
CA ILE A 76 -5.56 1.95 -0.46
C ILE A 76 -6.60 2.85 -1.13
N LEU A 77 -7.77 2.32 -1.48
CA LEU A 77 -8.86 3.13 -2.04
C LEU A 77 -9.28 4.26 -1.11
N GLN A 78 -9.44 3.99 0.19
CA GLN A 78 -9.75 5.02 1.18
C GLN A 78 -8.67 6.11 1.28
N LYS A 79 -7.39 5.74 1.13
CA LYS A 79 -6.28 6.70 1.08
C LYS A 79 -6.32 7.52 -0.22
N MET A 80 -6.62 6.89 -1.36
CA MET A 80 -6.72 7.56 -2.65
C MET A 80 -7.94 8.49 -2.74
N ASP A 81 -9.07 8.14 -2.16
CA ASP A 81 -10.27 8.98 -2.12
C ASP A 81 -9.98 10.34 -1.46
N LYS A 82 -9.17 10.32 -0.39
CA LYS A 82 -8.66 11.54 0.25
C LYS A 82 -7.69 12.34 -0.61
N VAL A 83 -7.08 11.74 -1.64
CA VAL A 83 -6.24 12.45 -2.61
C VAL A 83 -7.10 13.02 -3.74
N ILE A 84 -8.11 12.27 -4.18
CA ILE A 84 -9.04 12.65 -5.26
C ILE A 84 -9.79 13.94 -4.91
N GLN A 85 -10.23 14.10 -3.65
CA GLN A 85 -10.91 15.34 -3.22
C GLN A 85 -10.08 16.63 -3.41
N TYR A 86 -8.76 16.51 -3.61
CA TYR A 86 -7.86 17.64 -3.82
C TYR A 86 -7.41 17.80 -5.27
N LEU A 87 -7.83 16.91 -6.18
CA LEU A 87 -7.50 17.02 -7.59
C LEU A 87 -8.46 18.00 -8.28
N PRO A 88 -7.96 18.89 -9.16
CA PRO A 88 -8.81 19.77 -9.93
C PRO A 88 -9.70 18.96 -10.87
N ASP A 89 -10.95 19.41 -11.06
CA ASP A 89 -11.97 18.75 -11.89
C ASP A 89 -11.51 18.44 -13.33
N SER A 90 -10.46 19.11 -13.80
CA SER A 90 -9.85 18.91 -15.13
C SER A 90 -9.03 17.62 -15.28
N PHE A 91 -8.86 16.80 -14.23
CA PHE A 91 -8.11 15.55 -14.28
C PHE A 91 -8.95 14.39 -14.87
N GLU A 92 -9.42 14.54 -16.11
CA GLU A 92 -10.29 13.55 -16.77
C GLU A 92 -9.52 12.37 -17.41
N GLY A 93 -9.82 11.16 -16.94
CA GLY A 93 -10.34 10.12 -17.84
C GLY A 93 -9.47 8.91 -18.20
N ILE A 94 -8.15 9.05 -18.40
CA ILE A 94 -7.34 7.95 -18.97
C ILE A 94 -6.46 7.25 -17.92
N GLU A 95 -5.73 8.00 -17.09
CA GLU A 95 -4.83 7.41 -16.09
C GLU A 95 -5.59 6.63 -15.01
N TRP A 96 -6.77 7.11 -14.62
CA TRP A 96 -7.61 6.45 -13.62
C TRP A 96 -8.08 5.06 -14.04
N LYS A 97 -8.40 4.86 -15.32
CA LYS A 97 -8.78 3.53 -15.82
C LYS A 97 -7.63 2.56 -15.72
N PHE A 98 -6.40 3.02 -15.96
CA PHE A 98 -5.19 2.20 -15.85
C PHE A 98 -4.93 1.80 -14.40
N ILE A 99 -5.00 2.74 -13.45
CA ILE A 99 -4.81 2.46 -12.02
C ILE A 99 -5.88 1.49 -11.50
N ILE A 100 -7.16 1.74 -11.82
CA ILE A 100 -8.28 0.86 -11.42
C ILE A 100 -8.15 -0.54 -12.04
N TYR A 101 -7.66 -0.64 -13.28
CA TYR A 101 -7.39 -1.92 -13.96
C TYR A 101 -6.26 -2.69 -13.27
N GLN A 102 -5.14 -2.02 -12.97
CA GLN A 102 -3.99 -2.63 -12.27
C GLN A 102 -4.35 -3.10 -10.85
N MET A 103 -5.28 -2.41 -10.18
CA MET A 103 -5.77 -2.81 -8.86
C MET A 103 -6.84 -3.92 -8.90
N GLY A 104 -7.29 -4.37 -10.08
CA GLY A 104 -8.29 -5.44 -10.22
C GLY A 104 -9.74 -5.03 -9.88
N ILE A 105 -10.03 -3.73 -9.83
CA ILE A 105 -11.28 -3.15 -9.26
C ILE A 105 -12.42 -3.03 -10.30
N ILE A 106 -12.21 -3.51 -11.53
CA ILE A 106 -13.19 -3.37 -12.63
C ILE A 106 -14.56 -3.98 -12.29
N LYS A 107 -14.63 -4.94 -11.35
CA LYS A 107 -15.90 -5.53 -10.93
C LYS A 107 -16.79 -4.62 -10.05
N LEU A 108 -16.25 -3.58 -9.41
CA LEU A 108 -17.01 -2.74 -8.45
C LEU A 108 -17.60 -1.47 -9.05
N ARG A 109 -17.11 -1.00 -10.22
CA ARG A 109 -17.58 0.26 -10.82
C ARG A 109 -19.00 0.22 -11.38
N LYS A 110 -19.63 -0.95 -11.45
CA LYS A 110 -21.05 -1.08 -11.81
C LYS A 110 -21.99 -0.71 -10.65
N ILE A 111 -21.51 -0.69 -9.40
CA ILE A 111 -22.35 -0.45 -8.22
C ILE A 111 -22.49 1.05 -7.89
N TYR A 112 -21.51 1.87 -8.25
CA TYR A 112 -21.50 3.31 -7.89
C TYR A 112 -22.01 4.26 -8.99
N MET A 113 -22.51 3.74 -10.12
CA MET A 113 -23.15 4.55 -11.18
C MET A 113 -24.67 4.35 -11.29
N GLU A 114 -25.29 3.59 -10.37
CA GLU A 114 -26.74 3.33 -10.36
C GLU A 114 -27.45 3.85 -9.09
N ILE A 115 -26.87 4.82 -8.37
CA ILE A 115 -27.54 5.52 -7.25
C ILE A 115 -27.50 7.03 -7.48
#